data_AF-A0A9N9IE48-F1
#
_entry.id   AF-A0A9N9IE48-F1
#
_cell.length_a   1.000
_cell.length_b   1.000
_cell.length_c   1.000
_cell.angle_alpha   90.00
_cell.angle_beta   90.00
_cell.angle_gamma   90.00
#
_symmetry.space_group_name_H-M   'P 1'
#
loop_
_entity.id
_entity.type
_entity.pdbx_description
1 polymer ?
#
loop_
_entity_poly.entity_id
_entity_poly.type
_entity_poly.pdbx_seq_one_letter_code
_entity_poly.pdbx_strand_id
1 'polypeptide(L)'
;MEINNESEYDGFYMIEEIDIPFEEEILRNPYTLKSWFRYIDHKAEQPIQQRIFVYERALKELPGSYKLWKQYLDLRREQVQDLNPVKYEKEYLK
;
A
#
# COMPACT_ATOMS: atom_id res chain seq x y z
N MET A 1 10.64 30.66 -8.76
CA MET A 1 9.86 29.47 -9.15
C MET A 1 9.81 28.60 -7.92
N GLU A 2 8.84 28.89 -7.05
CA GLU A 2 8.58 28.07 -5.87
C GLU A 2 8.01 26.75 -6.38
N ILE A 3 8.76 25.67 -6.17
CA ILE A 3 8.28 24.32 -6.43
C ILE A 3 7.28 24.07 -5.30
N ASN A 4 5.99 24.19 -5.61
CA ASN A 4 4.90 23.86 -4.70
C ASN A 4 5.07 22.42 -4.24
N ASN A 5 5.60 22.24 -3.03
CA ASN A 5 5.70 20.97 -2.35
C ASN A 5 4.35 20.61 -1.71
N GLU A 6 3.25 20.80 -2.45
CA GLU A 6 1.87 20.55 -2.00
C GLU A 6 1.51 19.05 -2.04
N SER A 7 2.32 18.20 -2.69
CA SER A 7 2.06 16.76 -2.79
C SER A 7 2.46 15.94 -1.56
N GLU A 8 3.20 16.51 -0.61
CA GLU A 8 3.71 15.76 0.55
C GLU A 8 2.63 15.54 1.63
N TYR A 9 1.60 16.39 1.67
CA TYR A 9 0.50 16.30 2.63
C TYR A 9 -0.66 15.40 2.16
N ASP A 10 -0.67 15.00 0.89
CA ASP A 10 -1.67 14.09 0.34
C ASP A 10 -1.44 12.63 0.80
N GLY A 11 -0.35 12.30 1.48
CA GLY A 11 -0.16 10.95 2.04
C GLY A 11 -0.99 10.67 3.30
N PHE A 12 -1.28 11.71 4.09
CA PHE A 12 -1.82 11.55 5.44
C PHE A 12 -3.34 11.36 5.49
N TYR A 13 -4.08 11.62 4.40
CA TYR A 13 -5.53 11.40 4.39
C TYR A 13 -5.91 9.91 4.54
N MET A 14 -4.97 9.00 4.29
CA MET A 14 -5.17 7.56 4.43
C MET A 14 -4.89 7.03 5.84
N ILE A 15 -4.47 7.89 6.77
CA ILE A 15 -4.15 7.53 8.16
C ILE A 15 -5.28 8.03 9.06
N GLU A 16 -5.95 7.10 9.72
CA GLU A 16 -7.05 7.33 10.65
C GLU A 16 -6.55 7.27 12.11
N GLU A 17 -7.33 7.75 13.08
CA GLU A 17 -6.93 7.71 14.50
C GLU A 17 -6.69 6.28 15.01
N ILE A 18 -7.41 5.30 14.46
CA ILE A 18 -7.23 3.88 14.78
C ILE A 18 -5.87 3.33 14.33
N ASP A 19 -5.20 4.00 13.39
CA ASP A 19 -3.90 3.62 12.86
C ASP A 19 -2.75 4.12 13.74
N ILE A 20 -2.98 5.10 14.62
CA ILE A 20 -1.95 5.76 15.44
C ILE A 20 -1.06 4.74 16.17
N PRO A 21 -1.59 3.69 16.85
CA PRO A 21 -0.74 2.71 17.53
C PRO A 21 0.22 1.98 16.59
N PHE A 22 -0.20 1.72 15.35
CA PHE A 22 0.60 1.05 14.34
C PHE A 22 1.62 2.00 13.71
N GLU A 23 1.23 3.26 13.46
CA GLU A 23 2.11 4.34 12.99
C GLU A 23 3.27 4.56 13.98
N GLU A 24 2.96 4.69 15.27
CA GLU A 24 3.99 4.81 16.30
C GLU A 24 4.90 3.58 16.36
N GLU A 25 4.37 2.38 16.14
CA GLU A 25 5.15 1.14 16.15
C GLU A 25 6.16 1.10 14.98
N ILE A 26 5.71 1.41 13.76
CA ILE A 26 6.58 1.43 12.57
C ILE A 26 7.58 2.59 12.60
N LEU A 27 7.24 3.72 13.22
CA LEU A 27 8.17 4.84 13.42
C LEU A 27 9.30 4.46 14.39
N ARG A 28 9.00 3.69 15.43
CA ARG A 28 10.02 3.18 16.38
C ARG A 28 10.86 2.05 15.78
N ASN A 29 10.27 1.22 14.93
CA ASN A 29 10.89 -0.01 14.41
C ASN A 29 10.74 -0.16 12.89
N PRO A 30 11.24 0.80 12.07
CA PRO A 30 10.96 0.84 10.64
C PRO A 30 11.54 -0.35 9.86
N TYR A 31 12.60 -0.98 10.37
CA TYR A 31 13.23 -2.13 9.70
C TYR A 31 12.72 -3.49 10.22
N THR A 32 11.70 -3.49 11.08
CA THR A 32 11.13 -4.72 11.64
C THR A 32 9.92 -5.16 10.84
N LEU A 33 10.06 -6.25 10.09
CA LEU A 33 8.96 -6.83 9.30
C LEU A 33 7.68 -7.09 10.11
N LYS A 34 7.82 -7.49 11.37
CA LYS A 34 6.67 -7.81 12.23
C LYS A 34 5.78 -6.58 12.48
N SER A 35 6.36 -5.40 12.64
CA SER A 35 5.61 -4.16 12.87
C SER A 35 4.80 -3.77 11.63
N TRP A 36 5.41 -3.88 10.45
CA TRP A 36 4.70 -3.68 9.18
C TRP A 36 3.59 -4.70 8.95
N PHE A 37 3.83 -5.99 9.21
CA PHE A 37 2.80 -7.01 9.05
C PHE A 37 1.59 -6.77 9.96
N ARG A 38 1.80 -6.37 11.21
CA ARG A 38 0.68 -5.99 12.10
C ARG A 38 -0.15 -4.85 11.52
N TYR A 39 0.51 -3.84 10.94
CA TYR A 39 -0.21 -2.72 10.33
C TYR A 39 -0.96 -3.13 9.05
N ILE A 40 -0.33 -3.95 8.22
CA ILE A 40 -0.95 -4.52 7.01
C ILE A 40 -2.18 -5.38 7.39
N ASP A 41 -2.07 -6.21 8.42
CA ASP A 41 -3.16 -7.03 8.93
C ASP A 41 -4.32 -6.17 9.46
N HIS A 42 -4.01 -5.07 10.16
CA HIS A 42 -5.01 -4.09 10.60
C HIS A 42 -5.77 -3.48 9.43
N LYS A 43 -5.09 -3.20 8.31
CA LYS A 43 -5.68 -2.65 7.08
C LYS A 43 -6.29 -3.71 6.16
N ALA A 44 -6.29 -5.01 6.50
CA ALA A 44 -6.65 -6.08 5.56
C ALA A 44 -8.08 -5.95 4.97
N GLU A 45 -9.04 -5.45 5.76
CA GLU A 45 -10.44 -5.26 5.36
C GLU A 45 -10.74 -3.84 4.85
N GLN A 46 -9.73 -2.95 4.85
CA GLN A 46 -9.89 -1.57 4.40
C GLN A 46 -9.83 -1.45 2.87
N PRO A 47 -10.28 -0.31 2.31
CA PRO A 47 -10.21 -0.08 0.87
C PRO A 47 -8.81 -0.33 0.30
N ILE A 48 -8.77 -0.83 -0.93
CA ILE A 48 -7.53 -1.26 -1.60
C ILE A 48 -6.44 -0.18 -1.62
N GLN A 49 -6.83 1.09 -1.71
CA GLN A 49 -5.90 2.22 -1.68
C GLN A 49 -5.17 2.34 -0.34
N GLN A 50 -5.87 2.19 0.78
CA GLN A 50 -5.25 2.21 2.12
C GLN A 50 -4.29 1.04 2.32
N ARG A 51 -4.66 -0.15 1.82
CA ARG A 51 -3.79 -1.34 1.85
C ARG A 51 -2.51 -1.08 1.05
N ILE A 52 -2.64 -0.62 -0.19
CA ILE A 52 -1.51 -0.29 -1.07
C ILE A 52 -0.59 0.74 -0.41
N PHE A 53 -1.15 1.78 0.20
CA PHE A 53 -0.38 2.82 0.88
C PHE A 53 0.56 2.26 1.95
N VAL A 54 0.08 1.37 2.82
CA VAL A 54 0.91 0.75 3.85
C VAL A 54 1.97 -0.16 3.23
N TYR A 55 1.61 -0.96 2.21
CA TYR A 55 2.58 -1.81 1.50
C TYR A 55 3.70 -1.01 0.83
N GLU A 56 3.38 0.10 0.16
CA GLU A 56 4.36 0.94 -0.52
C GLU A 56 5.33 1.58 0.46
N ARG A 57 4.84 2.00 1.63
CA ARG A 57 5.69 2.49 2.73
C ARG A 57 6.59 1.38 3.27
N ALA A 58 6.02 0.21 3.55
CA ALA A 58 6.78 -0.93 4.03
C ALA A 58 7.90 -1.34 3.05
N LEU A 59 7.63 -1.32 1.75
CA LEU A 59 8.60 -1.67 0.70
C LEU A 59 9.69 -0.61 0.50
N LYS A 60 9.40 0.67 0.76
CA LYS A 60 10.41 1.74 0.78
C LYS A 60 11.43 1.51 1.90
N GLU A 61 10.97 1.13 3.10
CA GLU A 61 11.85 0.85 4.24
C GLU A 61 12.53 -0.53 4.15
N LEU A 62 11.85 -1.52 3.57
CA LEU A 62 12.29 -2.92 3.51
C LEU A 62 12.30 -3.48 2.07
N PRO A 63 13.11 -2.90 1.15
CA PRO A 63 13.11 -3.30 -0.26
C PRO A 63 13.63 -4.72 -0.49
N GLY A 64 14.41 -5.28 0.45
CA GLY A 64 14.94 -6.65 0.35
C GLY A 64 13.97 -7.76 0.79
N SER A 65 12.78 -7.40 1.30
CA SER A 65 11.84 -8.39 1.84
C SER A 65 11.04 -9.07 0.73
N TYR A 66 11.51 -10.24 0.28
CA TYR A 66 10.79 -11.05 -0.70
C TYR A 66 9.35 -11.37 -0.26
N LYS A 67 9.14 -11.67 1.03
CA LYS A 67 7.79 -11.99 1.55
C LYS A 67 6.83 -10.80 1.38
N LEU A 68 7.31 -9.59 1.64
CA LEU A 68 6.51 -8.37 1.51
C LEU A 68 6.21 -8.07 0.03
N TRP A 69 7.21 -8.18 -0.85
CA TRP A 69 7.03 -8.06 -2.30
C TRP A 69 6.02 -9.06 -2.83
N LYS A 70 6.12 -10.34 -2.42
CA LYS A 70 5.22 -11.39 -2.88
C LYS A 70 3.77 -11.08 -2.51
N GLN A 71 3.49 -10.71 -1.25
CA GLN A 71 2.15 -10.34 -0.81
C GLN A 71 1.60 -9.11 -1.54
N TYR A 72 2.43 -8.06 -1.70
CA TYR A 72 2.02 -6.86 -2.43
C TYR A 72 1.70 -7.14 -3.90
N LEU A 73 2.53 -7.93 -4.58
CA LEU A 73 2.29 -8.29 -5.98
C LEU A 73 1.05 -9.16 -6.13
N ASP A 74 0.78 -10.08 -5.20
CA ASP A 74 -0.44 -10.88 -5.22
C ASP A 74 -1.70 -10.00 -5.03
N LEU A 75 -1.66 -9.04 -4.11
CA LEU A 75 -2.72 -8.04 -3.93
C LEU A 75 -2.98 -7.25 -5.23
N ARG A 76 -1.93 -6.78 -5.89
CA ARG A 76 -2.05 -6.01 -7.14
C ARG A 76 -2.55 -6.85 -8.30
N ARG A 77 -2.17 -8.13 -8.36
CA ARG A 77 -2.68 -9.08 -9.35
C ARG A 77 -4.16 -9.36 -9.17
N GLU A 78 -4.60 -9.57 -7.93
CA GLU A 78 -6.02 -9.77 -7.59
C GLU A 78 -6.86 -8.56 -8.03
N GLN A 79 -6.38 -7.34 -7.78
CA GLN A 79 -7.06 -6.10 -8.18
C GLN A 79 -7.35 -6.01 -9.70
N VAL A 80 -6.45 -6.54 -10.53
CA VAL A 80 -6.58 -6.44 -12.01
C VAL A 80 -7.06 -7.73 -12.66
N GLN A 81 -7.32 -8.77 -11.88
CA GLN A 81 -7.70 -10.09 -12.39
C GLN A 81 -9.00 -10.04 -13.21
N ASP A 82 -9.93 -9.18 -12.80
CA ASP A 82 -11.21 -9.00 -13.47
C ASP A 82 -11.14 -8.06 -14.69
N LEU A 83 -10.01 -7.37 -14.92
CA LEU A 83 -9.84 -6.43 -16.04
C LEU A 83 -9.26 -7.12 -17.30
N ASN A 84 -9.55 -8.41 -17.49
CA ASN A 84 -8.90 -9.22 -18.53
C ASN A 84 -9.27 -8.75 -19.96
N PRO A 85 -8.33 -8.18 -20.73
CA PRO A 85 -8.62 -7.64 -22.07
C PRO A 85 -9.01 -8.72 -23.09
N VAL A 86 -8.67 -9.99 -22.85
CA VAL A 86 -9.09 -11.11 -23.72
C VAL A 86 -10.57 -11.44 -23.54
N LYS A 87 -11.14 -11.17 -22.36
CA LYS A 87 -12.58 -11.34 -22.10
C LYS A 87 -13.39 -10.10 -22.47
N TYR A 88 -12.82 -8.92 -22.27
CA TYR A 88 -13.49 -7.62 -22.50
C TYR A 88 -12.91 -6.90 -23.73
N GLU A 89 -12.58 -7.64 -24.79
CA GLU A 89 -11.96 -7.12 -26.01
C GLU A 89 -12.68 -5.89 -26.59
N LYS A 90 -14.02 -5.88 -26.49
CA LYS A 90 -14.87 -4.77 -26.95
C LYS A 90 -14.70 -3.45 -26.18
N GLU A 91 -14.23 -3.50 -24.93
CA GLU A 91 -14.03 -2.31 -24.09
C GLU A 91 -12.64 -1.67 -24.32
N TYR A 92 -11.71 -2.41 -24.92
CA TYR A 92 -10.32 -1.98 -25.15
C TYR A 92 -10.00 -1.71 -26.62
N LEU A 93 -10.87 -2.10 -27.56
CA LEU A 93 -10.82 -1.68 -28.96
C LEU A 93 -11.48 -0.30 -29.09
N LYS A 94 -10.66 0.74 -29.28
CA LYS A 94 -11.08 2.10 -29.66
C LYS A 94 -11.32 2.20 -31.17
#